data_AF-A9D0K7-F1
#
_entry.id   AF-A9D0K7-F1
#
_cell.length_a   1.000
_cell.length_b   1.000
_cell.length_c   1.000
_cell.angle_alpha   90.00
_cell.angle_beta   90.00
_cell.angle_gamma   90.00
#
_symmetry.space_group_name_H-M   'P 1'
#
loop_
_entity.id
_entity.type
_entity.pdbx_description
1 polymer ?
#
loop_
_entity_poly.entity_id
_entity_poly.type
_entity_poly.pdbx_seq_one_letter_code
_entity_poly.pdbx_strand_id
1 'polypeptide(L)'
;MRTLSIVSSYLVLFFMLVGIILSAGIGYRFYQNETLAIESDFRRDVDDKAAALERELLINLEVLYAIKGLYNSSDNVTESEFRKLASSFLVRHQNIQALEWIPRVSLGQREKYEQHRRQLHPDFEFTEREFQGSMIRATERKEYFPVYYVEPMEGNEVAFGFDLASNPKREQILKKSRDLDLSLATASITLVQETSNQKGFLIFMPIYRGEPNTLIKRREKLLGFVLGVYRIGDMFETTIKYTGAQGINLTLVDNTGVSAEQLYSSYTSEQSLNTTQIQFTYNKPLSRFGGRQWTLVTTPMLGYIAERRSLLPFISCAFGILFTLLCGAYTFAVIRRSFLIKVEVEQRTQELNEAKLELEELSHTDELTQIANRRKFDEQFEKEWHRAVRSNTSLSLIMIDIDNFKQFNDHYGHLAGDQCLRDVAKSLQSAMSRNTDLVARYGGEEFVILLPNTNESELLADKCRMIIEKLHIPHEPSSVSEYVTISLGVISANPTQNSDPLAFSAKADKLLYLAKDLGKNRVCIEEPLILQKGDVIDFKAPKK
;
A
#
# COMPACT_ATOMS: atom_id res chain seq x y z
N MET A 1 26.15 -18.10 -5.69
CA MET A 1 25.88 -16.65 -5.43
C MET A 1 24.87 -16.03 -6.41
N ARG A 2 24.90 -16.30 -7.73
CA ARG A 2 23.87 -15.82 -8.69
C ARG A 2 22.42 -16.13 -8.27
N THR A 3 22.18 -17.29 -7.68
CA THR A 3 20.85 -17.72 -7.19
C THR A 3 20.30 -16.84 -6.05
N LEU A 4 21.13 -16.38 -5.10
CA LEU A 4 20.69 -15.48 -4.02
C LEU A 4 20.29 -14.08 -4.54
N SER A 5 21.01 -13.56 -5.54
CA SER A 5 20.69 -12.28 -6.22
C SER A 5 19.35 -12.36 -6.97
N ILE A 6 19.07 -13.50 -7.58
CA ILE A 6 17.83 -13.74 -8.33
C ILE A 6 16.64 -13.84 -7.35
N VAL A 7 16.77 -14.62 -6.28
CA VAL A 7 15.73 -14.79 -5.26
C VAL A 7 15.40 -13.47 -4.56
N SER A 8 16.39 -12.67 -4.19
CA SER A 8 16.18 -11.35 -3.58
C SER A 8 15.48 -10.36 -4.52
N SER A 9 15.78 -10.40 -5.82
CA SER A 9 15.09 -9.59 -6.83
C SER A 9 13.62 -9.98 -6.98
N TYR A 10 13.31 -11.29 -7.01
CA TYR A 10 11.93 -11.77 -7.03
C TYR A 10 11.15 -11.41 -5.76
N LEU A 11 11.81 -11.42 -4.61
CA LEU A 11 11.21 -11.05 -3.33
C LEU A 11 10.80 -9.56 -3.31
N VAL A 12 11.65 -8.67 -3.83
CA VAL A 12 11.32 -7.24 -3.99
C VAL A 12 10.15 -7.04 -4.96
N LEU A 13 10.15 -7.72 -6.11
CA LEU A 13 9.04 -7.68 -7.06
C LEU A 13 7.73 -8.17 -6.44
N PHE A 14 7.77 -9.25 -5.66
CA PHE A 14 6.61 -9.78 -4.94
C PHE A 14 6.05 -8.76 -3.94
N PHE A 15 6.89 -8.15 -3.11
CA PHE A 15 6.45 -7.14 -2.16
C PHE A 15 5.91 -5.88 -2.84
N MET A 16 6.49 -5.45 -3.96
CA MET A 16 5.95 -4.35 -4.76
C MET A 16 4.56 -4.70 -5.31
N LEU A 17 4.36 -5.92 -5.82
CA LEU A 17 3.06 -6.36 -6.30
C LEU A 17 2.01 -6.34 -5.17
N VAL A 18 2.36 -6.86 -4.00
CA VAL A 18 1.49 -6.83 -2.81
C VAL A 18 1.16 -5.39 -2.40
N GLY A 19 2.15 -4.49 -2.38
CA GLY A 19 1.93 -3.08 -2.03
C GLY A 19 1.04 -2.33 -3.02
N ILE A 20 1.18 -2.61 -4.34
CA ILE A 20 0.30 -2.05 -5.38
C ILE A 20 -1.14 -2.56 -5.19
N ILE A 21 -1.33 -3.86 -4.95
CA ILE A 21 -2.66 -4.45 -4.70
C ILE A 21 -3.29 -3.83 -3.45
N LEU A 22 -2.54 -3.67 -2.36
CA LEU A 22 -3.02 -3.02 -1.14
C LEU A 22 -3.40 -1.55 -1.39
N SER A 23 -2.59 -0.81 -2.15
CA SER A 23 -2.85 0.60 -2.48
C SER A 23 -4.11 0.75 -3.34
N ALA A 24 -4.29 -0.11 -4.33
CA ALA A 24 -5.52 -0.19 -5.13
C ALA A 24 -6.73 -0.56 -4.27
N GLY A 25 -6.56 -1.50 -3.32
CA GLY A 25 -7.60 -1.89 -2.36
C GLY A 25 -8.04 -0.73 -1.45
N ILE A 26 -7.10 0.08 -0.96
CA ILE A 26 -7.39 1.28 -0.17
C ILE A 26 -8.16 2.31 -1.02
N GLY A 27 -7.68 2.61 -2.22
CA GLY A 27 -8.38 3.53 -3.13
C GLY A 27 -9.79 3.06 -3.46
N TYR A 28 -9.97 1.76 -3.69
CA TYR A 28 -11.29 1.16 -3.91
C TYR A 28 -12.20 1.27 -2.67
N ARG A 29 -11.67 1.07 -1.45
CA ARG A 29 -12.42 1.26 -0.21
C ARG A 29 -12.88 2.70 -0.01
N PHE A 30 -12.01 3.68 -0.27
CA PHE A 30 -12.39 5.10 -0.24
C PHE A 30 -13.47 5.40 -1.27
N TYR A 31 -13.32 4.89 -2.50
CA TYR A 31 -14.32 5.04 -3.56
C TYR A 31 -15.68 4.48 -3.14
N GLN A 32 -15.72 3.29 -2.52
CA GLN A 32 -16.94 2.67 -2.02
C GLN A 32 -17.58 3.49 -0.89
N ASN A 33 -16.79 3.93 0.09
CA ASN A 33 -17.28 4.73 1.22
C ASN A 33 -17.86 6.07 0.74
N GLU A 34 -17.19 6.77 -0.18
CA GLU A 34 -17.73 8.00 -0.77
C GLU A 34 -19.00 7.73 -1.57
N THR A 35 -19.06 6.62 -2.31
CA THR A 35 -20.27 6.24 -3.07
C THR A 35 -21.46 6.06 -2.13
N LEU A 36 -21.27 5.38 -1.00
CA LEU A 36 -22.31 5.21 0.04
C LEU A 36 -22.70 6.56 0.68
N ALA A 37 -21.72 7.43 0.94
CA ALA A 37 -21.99 8.76 1.47
C ALA A 37 -22.83 9.60 0.50
N ILE A 38 -22.45 9.64 -0.78
CA ILE A 38 -23.20 10.33 -1.85
C ILE A 38 -24.61 9.75 -1.98
N GLU A 39 -24.78 8.42 -1.90
CA GLU A 39 -26.10 7.80 -1.95
C GLU A 39 -26.96 8.21 -0.74
N SER A 40 -26.38 8.23 0.45
CA SER A 40 -27.07 8.68 1.66
C SER A 40 -27.49 10.14 1.58
N ASP A 41 -26.61 11.02 1.09
CA ASP A 41 -26.92 12.43 0.91
C ASP A 41 -28.00 12.64 -0.17
N PHE A 42 -27.93 11.87 -1.26
CA PHE A 42 -28.97 11.87 -2.30
C PHE A 42 -30.34 11.49 -1.73
N ARG A 43 -30.41 10.42 -0.93
CA ARG A 43 -31.67 10.00 -0.30
C ARG A 43 -32.21 11.06 0.68
N ARG A 44 -31.33 11.71 1.44
CA ARG A 44 -31.70 12.81 2.33
C ARG A 44 -32.28 13.99 1.55
N ASP A 45 -31.61 14.41 0.47
CA ASP A 45 -32.07 15.49 -0.40
C ASP A 45 -33.44 15.18 -1.03
N VAL A 46 -33.67 13.92 -1.41
CA VAL A 46 -34.98 13.45 -1.93
C VAL A 46 -36.04 13.42 -0.84
N ASP A 47 -35.71 12.98 0.37
CA ASP A 47 -36.63 12.96 1.51
C ASP A 47 -37.08 14.38 1.91
N ASP A 48 -36.17 15.35 1.87
CA ASP A 48 -36.49 16.76 2.14
C ASP A 48 -37.45 17.33 1.08
N LYS A 49 -37.25 16.99 -0.20
CA LYS A 49 -38.16 17.34 -1.30
C LYS A 49 -39.53 16.67 -1.15
N ALA A 50 -39.55 15.39 -0.81
CA ALA A 50 -40.79 14.65 -0.56
C ALA A 50 -41.57 15.26 0.61
N ALA A 51 -40.89 15.60 1.71
CA ALA A 51 -41.52 16.22 2.87
C ALA A 51 -42.06 17.63 2.55
N ALA A 52 -41.38 18.41 1.70
CA ALA A 52 -41.89 19.72 1.26
C ALA A 52 -43.19 19.57 0.47
N LEU A 53 -43.24 18.60 -0.44
CA LEU A 53 -44.42 18.29 -1.22
C LEU A 53 -45.58 17.76 -0.37
N GLU A 54 -45.31 16.87 0.59
CA GLU A 54 -46.33 16.38 1.52
C GLU A 54 -46.92 17.52 2.36
N ARG A 55 -46.08 18.45 2.83
CA ARG A 55 -46.54 19.65 3.55
C ARG A 55 -47.44 20.51 2.66
N GLU A 56 -47.06 20.71 1.40
CA GLU A 56 -47.87 21.49 0.47
C GLU A 56 -49.26 20.86 0.24
N LEU A 57 -49.32 19.53 0.07
CA LEU A 57 -50.58 18.80 -0.06
C LEU A 57 -51.46 18.92 1.19
N LEU A 58 -50.87 18.86 2.39
CA LEU A 58 -51.59 19.04 3.64
C LEU A 58 -52.14 20.48 3.77
N ILE A 59 -51.33 21.48 3.47
CA ILE A 59 -51.74 22.90 3.49
C ILE A 59 -52.94 23.13 2.55
N ASN A 60 -52.88 22.56 1.34
CA ASN A 60 -53.97 22.63 0.37
C ASN A 60 -55.27 22.00 0.90
N LEU A 61 -55.16 20.93 1.70
CA LEU A 61 -56.32 20.31 2.33
C LEU A 61 -56.90 21.16 3.47
N GLU A 62 -56.04 21.81 4.26
CA GLU A 62 -56.47 22.73 5.33
C GLU A 62 -57.28 23.92 4.80
N VAL A 63 -56.95 24.42 3.60
CA VAL A 63 -57.76 25.45 2.92
C VAL A 63 -59.20 24.97 2.71
N LEU A 64 -59.38 23.72 2.28
CA LEU A 64 -60.72 23.15 2.08
C LEU A 64 -61.45 22.96 3.42
N TYR A 65 -60.75 22.56 4.48
CA TYR A 65 -61.33 22.45 5.82
C TYR A 65 -61.78 23.81 6.36
N ALA A 66 -61.03 24.88 6.09
CA ALA A 66 -61.41 26.23 6.47
C ALA A 66 -62.72 26.67 5.78
N ILE A 67 -62.87 26.38 4.48
CA ILE A 67 -64.10 26.67 3.74
C ILE A 67 -65.24 25.76 4.20
N LYS A 68 -64.98 24.49 4.52
CA LYS A 68 -65.96 23.61 5.18
C LYS A 68 -66.46 24.22 6.49
N GLY A 69 -65.58 24.86 7.27
CA GLY A 69 -65.94 25.62 8.47
C GLY A 69 -66.96 26.73 8.22
N LEU A 70 -66.84 27.46 7.10
CA LEU A 70 -67.82 28.48 6.70
C LEU A 70 -69.20 27.87 6.47
N TYR A 71 -69.29 26.75 5.75
CA TYR A 71 -70.56 26.06 5.50
C TYR A 71 -71.13 25.35 6.74
N ASN A 72 -70.29 24.94 7.66
CA ASN A 72 -70.74 24.33 8.93
C ASN A 72 -71.28 25.38 9.91
N SER A 73 -70.89 26.65 9.76
CA SER A 73 -71.25 27.74 10.68
C SER A 73 -72.34 28.68 10.14
N SER A 74 -72.74 28.55 8.87
CA SER A 74 -73.79 29.35 8.25
C SER A 74 -74.84 28.47 7.57
N ASP A 75 -76.12 28.82 7.74
CA ASP A 75 -77.24 28.13 7.07
C ASP A 75 -77.28 28.41 5.56
N ASN A 76 -76.74 29.55 5.13
CA ASN A 76 -76.66 29.93 3.72
C ASN A 76 -75.39 30.74 3.46
N VAL A 77 -74.53 30.24 2.59
CA VAL A 77 -73.29 30.92 2.18
C VAL A 77 -73.53 31.60 0.84
N THR A 78 -73.42 32.93 0.83
CA THR A 78 -73.53 33.74 -0.38
C THR A 78 -72.25 33.63 -1.22
N GLU A 79 -72.36 33.92 -2.52
CA GLU A 79 -71.18 33.99 -3.39
C GLU A 79 -70.15 35.01 -2.90
N SER A 80 -70.60 36.16 -2.39
CA SER A 80 -69.68 37.19 -1.89
C SER A 80 -68.89 36.73 -0.67
N GLU A 81 -69.50 35.96 0.23
CA GLU A 81 -68.82 35.40 1.40
C GLU A 81 -67.82 34.33 0.98
N PHE A 82 -68.24 33.42 0.08
CA PHE A 82 -67.36 32.40 -0.48
C PHE A 82 -66.16 33.03 -1.20
N ARG A 83 -66.40 33.99 -2.11
CA ARG A 83 -65.37 34.72 -2.85
C ARG A 83 -64.39 35.41 -1.92
N LYS A 84 -64.88 36.13 -0.90
CA LYS A 84 -64.01 36.84 0.05
C LYS A 84 -63.10 35.88 0.81
N LEU A 85 -63.61 34.73 1.24
CA LEU A 85 -62.79 33.72 1.92
C LEU A 85 -61.81 33.05 0.97
N ALA A 86 -62.29 32.56 -0.19
CA ALA A 86 -61.49 31.85 -1.18
C ALA A 86 -60.35 32.71 -1.74
N SER A 87 -60.62 33.94 -2.19
CA SER A 87 -59.60 34.88 -2.67
C SER A 87 -58.51 35.15 -1.63
N SER A 88 -58.88 35.22 -0.33
CA SER A 88 -57.90 35.40 0.74
C SER A 88 -56.88 34.25 0.82
N PHE A 89 -57.29 33.02 0.50
CA PHE A 89 -56.39 31.86 0.46
C PHE A 89 -55.57 31.84 -0.83
N LEU A 90 -56.20 32.10 -1.98
CA LEU A 90 -55.53 32.05 -3.28
C LEU A 90 -54.36 33.04 -3.39
N VAL A 91 -54.45 34.20 -2.73
CA VAL A 91 -53.34 35.16 -2.65
C VAL A 91 -52.11 34.56 -1.95
N ARG A 92 -52.30 33.66 -0.98
CA ARG A 92 -51.22 33.01 -0.22
C ARG A 92 -50.82 31.65 -0.79
N HIS A 93 -51.73 30.97 -1.47
CA HIS A 93 -51.58 29.61 -2.01
C HIS A 93 -51.74 29.63 -3.52
N GLN A 94 -50.71 30.12 -4.22
CA GLN A 94 -50.74 30.34 -5.68
C GLN A 94 -50.74 29.05 -6.50
N ASN A 95 -50.51 27.90 -5.87
CA ASN A 95 -50.57 26.57 -6.48
C ASN A 95 -52.01 26.01 -6.58
N ILE A 96 -52.98 26.68 -5.96
CA ILE A 96 -54.40 26.35 -6.10
C ILE A 96 -54.95 27.14 -7.30
N GLN A 97 -55.39 26.42 -8.33
CA GLN A 97 -55.90 27.03 -9.55
C GLN A 97 -57.27 27.67 -9.33
N ALA A 98 -58.13 26.98 -8.58
CA ALA A 98 -59.47 27.46 -8.25
C ALA A 98 -60.01 26.77 -7.00
N LEU A 99 -60.87 27.49 -6.28
CA LEU A 99 -61.70 26.95 -5.20
C LEU A 99 -63.16 27.04 -5.63
N GLU A 100 -63.88 25.94 -5.49
CA GLU A 100 -65.23 25.79 -6.04
C GLU A 100 -66.23 25.31 -4.98
N TRP A 101 -67.49 25.72 -5.15
CA TRP A 101 -68.64 25.18 -4.43
C TRP A 101 -69.54 24.42 -5.39
N ILE A 102 -69.85 23.17 -5.03
CA ILE A 102 -70.62 22.24 -5.84
C ILE A 102 -71.82 21.75 -5.05
N PRO A 103 -72.97 22.43 -5.11
CA PRO A 103 -74.18 22.01 -4.43
C PRO A 103 -74.70 20.71 -5.03
N ARG A 104 -75.35 19.91 -4.20
CA ARG A 104 -76.18 18.80 -4.68
C ARG A 104 -77.53 19.35 -5.11
N VAL A 105 -77.87 19.21 -6.39
CA VAL A 105 -79.13 19.72 -6.95
C VAL A 105 -79.95 18.57 -7.51
N SER A 106 -81.20 18.41 -7.10
CA SER A 106 -82.10 17.40 -7.69
C SER A 106 -82.70 17.90 -9.01
N LEU A 107 -83.23 16.99 -9.84
CA LEU A 107 -83.91 17.34 -11.09
C LEU A 107 -84.96 18.43 -10.93
N GLY A 108 -85.83 18.32 -9.92
CA GLY A 108 -86.87 19.30 -9.65
C GLY A 108 -86.37 20.66 -9.14
N GLN A 109 -85.08 20.76 -8.76
CA GLN A 109 -84.48 22.00 -8.28
C GLN A 109 -83.61 22.70 -9.34
N ARG A 110 -83.24 22.01 -10.43
CA ARG A 110 -82.32 22.53 -11.46
C ARG A 110 -82.72 23.90 -11.97
N GLU A 111 -83.98 24.05 -12.42
CA GLU A 111 -84.45 25.30 -13.01
C GLU A 111 -84.37 26.48 -12.03
N LYS A 112 -84.70 26.25 -10.75
CA LYS A 112 -84.59 27.27 -9.70
C LYS A 112 -83.13 27.73 -9.51
N TYR A 113 -82.18 26.81 -9.50
CA TYR A 113 -80.75 27.13 -9.38
C TYR A 113 -80.22 27.86 -10.62
N GLU A 114 -80.59 27.41 -11.84
CA GLU A 114 -80.22 28.09 -13.08
C GLU A 114 -80.80 29.52 -13.14
N GLN A 115 -82.09 29.69 -12.88
CA GLN A 115 -82.75 31.01 -12.89
C GLN A 115 -82.15 31.97 -11.86
N HIS A 116 -81.85 31.48 -10.64
CA HIS A 116 -81.23 32.30 -9.61
C HIS A 116 -79.85 32.81 -10.05
N ARG A 117 -79.02 31.95 -10.65
CA ARG A 117 -77.71 32.38 -11.13
C ARG A 117 -77.77 33.27 -12.36
N ARG A 118 -78.74 33.08 -13.25
CA ARG A 118 -78.95 33.95 -14.42
C ARG A 118 -79.21 35.42 -14.09
N GLN A 119 -79.62 35.72 -12.85
CA GLN A 119 -79.76 37.11 -12.38
C GLN A 119 -78.43 37.87 -12.36
N LEU A 120 -77.31 37.17 -12.11
CA LEU A 120 -75.96 37.75 -12.06
C LEU A 120 -75.09 37.30 -13.23
N HIS A 121 -75.37 36.12 -13.79
CA HIS A 121 -74.62 35.52 -14.90
C HIS A 121 -75.61 35.01 -15.97
N PRO A 122 -76.04 35.86 -16.93
CA PRO A 122 -77.13 35.55 -17.86
C PRO A 122 -77.00 34.23 -18.63
N ASP A 123 -75.77 33.82 -18.93
CA ASP A 123 -75.47 32.60 -19.70
C ASP A 123 -75.32 31.34 -18.84
N PHE A 124 -75.56 31.43 -17.52
CA PHE A 124 -75.40 30.29 -16.63
C PHE A 124 -76.43 29.19 -16.92
N GLU A 125 -75.93 27.99 -17.14
CA GLU A 125 -76.71 26.76 -17.19
C GLU A 125 -75.88 25.58 -16.71
N PHE A 126 -76.54 24.47 -16.38
CA PHE A 126 -75.78 23.25 -16.10
C PHE A 126 -75.27 22.67 -17.41
N THR A 127 -73.96 22.48 -17.51
CA THR A 127 -73.27 22.00 -18.71
C THR A 127 -72.57 20.68 -18.49
N GLU A 128 -72.29 19.95 -19.56
CA GLU A 128 -71.44 18.76 -19.58
C GLU A 128 -70.55 18.75 -20.82
N ARG A 129 -69.50 17.91 -20.78
CA ARG A 129 -68.50 17.87 -21.84
C ARG A 129 -68.76 16.66 -22.71
N GLU A 130 -69.03 16.89 -23.98
CA GLU A 130 -69.25 15.82 -24.96
C GLU A 130 -67.91 15.15 -25.33
N PHE A 131 -67.97 13.98 -25.98
CA PHE A 131 -66.79 13.24 -26.43
C PHE A 131 -65.84 14.05 -27.34
N GLN A 132 -66.37 14.96 -28.16
CA GLN A 132 -65.59 15.87 -29.01
C GLN A 132 -64.96 17.04 -28.23
N GLY A 133 -65.22 17.15 -26.92
CA GLY A 133 -64.60 18.12 -26.02
C GLY A 133 -65.39 19.43 -25.84
N SER A 134 -66.44 19.65 -26.63
CA SER A 134 -67.34 20.81 -26.54
C SER A 134 -68.22 20.76 -25.30
N MET A 135 -68.58 21.94 -24.79
CA MET A 135 -69.50 22.11 -23.66
C MET A 135 -70.93 22.20 -24.18
N ILE A 136 -71.80 21.34 -23.69
CA ILE A 136 -73.22 21.27 -24.06
C ILE A 136 -74.09 21.34 -22.81
N ARG A 137 -75.38 21.62 -22.96
CA ARG A 137 -76.34 21.57 -21.86
C ARG A 137 -76.37 20.16 -21.23
N ALA A 138 -76.30 20.09 -19.91
CA ALA A 138 -76.27 18.83 -19.17
C ALA A 138 -77.55 18.01 -19.43
N THR A 139 -77.38 16.73 -19.72
CA THR A 139 -78.47 15.76 -19.90
C THR A 139 -79.26 15.55 -18.61
N GLU A 140 -80.52 15.10 -18.72
CA GLU A 140 -81.37 14.95 -17.54
C GLU A 140 -80.89 13.83 -16.61
N ARG A 141 -80.59 14.19 -15.35
CA ARG A 141 -80.17 13.27 -14.28
C ARG A 141 -80.99 13.47 -13.02
N LYS A 142 -81.03 12.44 -12.16
CA LYS A 142 -81.71 12.49 -10.85
C LYS A 142 -81.10 13.55 -9.92
N GLU A 143 -79.79 13.68 -9.97
CA GLU A 143 -79.00 14.65 -9.21
C GLU A 143 -77.87 15.21 -10.08
N TYR A 144 -77.51 16.46 -9.83
CA TYR A 144 -76.46 17.22 -10.51
C TYR A 144 -75.51 17.78 -9.46
N PHE A 145 -74.26 17.94 -9.87
CA PHE A 145 -73.18 18.54 -9.09
C PHE A 145 -72.50 19.63 -9.93
N PRO A 146 -73.21 20.75 -10.19
CA PRO A 146 -72.69 21.86 -11.00
C PRO A 146 -71.65 22.66 -10.21
N VAL A 147 -70.61 23.15 -10.87
CA VAL A 147 -69.75 24.20 -10.31
C VAL A 147 -70.57 25.48 -10.17
N TYR A 148 -70.97 25.81 -8.94
CA TYR A 148 -71.93 26.87 -8.66
C TYR A 148 -71.29 28.16 -8.17
N TYR A 149 -70.20 28.06 -7.42
CA TYR A 149 -69.24 29.14 -7.17
C TYR A 149 -67.87 28.69 -7.64
N VAL A 150 -67.10 29.61 -8.21
CA VAL A 150 -65.71 29.40 -8.61
C VAL A 150 -64.95 30.69 -8.33
N GLU A 151 -63.77 30.57 -7.72
CA GLU A 151 -62.86 31.68 -7.46
C GLU A 151 -61.42 31.24 -7.79
N PRO A 152 -60.66 31.99 -8.60
CA PRO A 152 -61.12 33.17 -9.34
C PRO A 152 -62.02 32.76 -10.52
N MET A 153 -62.98 33.62 -10.89
CA MET A 153 -63.80 33.39 -12.10
C MET A 153 -62.96 33.51 -13.37
N GLU A 154 -62.03 34.49 -13.40
CA GLU A 154 -61.15 34.73 -14.54
C GLU A 154 -60.29 33.50 -14.84
N GLY A 155 -60.39 32.98 -16.07
CA GLY A 155 -59.70 31.78 -16.52
C GLY A 155 -60.36 30.45 -16.11
N ASN A 156 -61.48 30.48 -15.39
CA ASN A 156 -62.24 29.28 -15.00
C ASN A 156 -63.71 29.33 -15.48
N GLU A 157 -64.04 30.20 -16.44
CA GLU A 157 -65.39 30.44 -16.92
C GLU A 157 -66.00 29.18 -17.54
N VAL A 158 -65.19 28.36 -18.22
CA VAL A 158 -65.63 27.11 -18.85
C VAL A 158 -66.07 26.07 -17.82
N ALA A 159 -65.48 26.11 -16.61
CA ALA A 159 -65.88 25.22 -15.52
C ALA A 159 -67.19 25.68 -14.86
N PHE A 160 -67.58 26.95 -14.99
CA PHE A 160 -68.77 27.49 -14.34
C PHE A 160 -70.06 26.85 -14.90
N GLY A 161 -70.85 26.24 -14.01
CA GLY A 161 -72.04 25.46 -14.40
C GLY A 161 -71.75 24.02 -14.80
N PHE A 162 -70.48 23.61 -14.91
CA PHE A 162 -70.11 22.28 -15.33
C PHE A 162 -70.53 21.21 -14.30
N ASP A 163 -71.33 20.22 -14.72
CA ASP A 163 -71.78 19.11 -13.88
C ASP A 163 -70.67 18.07 -13.71
N LEU A 164 -70.06 18.01 -12.54
CA LEU A 164 -68.99 17.07 -12.23
C LEU A 164 -69.43 15.60 -12.30
N ALA A 165 -70.71 15.32 -12.10
CA ALA A 165 -71.27 13.96 -12.19
C ALA A 165 -71.55 13.51 -13.63
N SER A 166 -71.37 14.38 -14.63
CA SER A 166 -71.45 13.99 -16.05
C SER A 166 -70.38 12.97 -16.45
N ASN A 167 -69.26 12.90 -15.73
CA ASN A 167 -68.23 11.91 -15.93
C ASN A 167 -68.36 10.76 -14.89
N PRO A 168 -68.54 9.50 -15.33
CA PRO A 168 -68.72 8.37 -14.42
C PRO A 168 -67.58 8.16 -13.41
N LYS A 169 -66.33 8.43 -13.80
CA LYS A 169 -65.18 8.31 -12.89
C LYS A 169 -65.24 9.35 -11.77
N ARG A 170 -65.61 10.60 -12.09
CA ARG A 170 -65.78 11.67 -11.07
C ARG A 170 -66.99 11.43 -10.18
N GLU A 171 -68.11 11.02 -10.77
CA GLU A 171 -69.32 10.68 -10.03
C GLU A 171 -69.07 9.61 -8.96
N GLN A 172 -68.31 8.56 -9.30
CA GLN A 172 -67.92 7.52 -8.35
C GLN A 172 -67.11 8.06 -7.17
N ILE A 173 -66.16 8.96 -7.41
CA ILE A 173 -65.35 9.57 -6.34
C ILE A 173 -66.19 10.51 -5.47
N LEU A 174 -67.09 11.31 -6.06
CA LEU A 174 -68.03 12.16 -5.30
C LEU A 174 -68.90 11.30 -4.36
N LYS A 175 -69.50 10.22 -4.89
CA LYS A 175 -70.32 9.28 -4.10
C LYS A 175 -69.50 8.61 -3.01
N LYS A 176 -68.26 8.19 -3.31
CA LYS A 176 -67.35 7.58 -2.33
C LYS A 176 -66.95 8.55 -1.22
N SER A 177 -66.63 9.80 -1.59
CA SER A 177 -66.29 10.87 -0.63
C SER A 177 -67.46 11.16 0.31
N ARG A 178 -68.68 11.30 -0.25
CA ARG A 178 -69.93 11.44 0.53
C ARG A 178 -70.17 10.27 1.46
N ASP A 179 -70.01 9.04 0.99
CA ASP A 179 -70.36 7.85 1.77
C ASP A 179 -69.35 7.63 2.92
N LEU A 180 -68.07 7.89 2.67
CA LEU A 180 -67.00 7.73 3.66
C LEU A 180 -66.84 8.92 4.60
N ASP A 181 -67.35 10.11 4.24
CA ASP A 181 -67.08 11.38 4.94
C ASP A 181 -65.57 11.67 5.02
N LEU A 182 -64.91 11.50 3.86
CA LEU A 182 -63.49 11.75 3.70
C LEU A 182 -63.26 12.66 2.50
N SER A 183 -62.26 13.53 2.61
CA SER A 183 -61.74 14.26 1.46
C SER A 183 -61.06 13.29 0.49
N LEU A 184 -61.51 13.23 -0.76
CA LEU A 184 -60.93 12.32 -1.77
C LEU A 184 -60.45 13.09 -2.99
N ALA A 185 -59.30 12.67 -3.52
CA ALA A 185 -58.70 13.20 -4.72
C ALA A 185 -59.04 12.34 -5.95
N THR A 186 -59.24 12.98 -7.10
CA THR A 186 -59.37 12.29 -8.39
C THR A 186 -58.04 11.68 -8.83
N ALA A 187 -58.08 10.82 -9.85
CA ALA A 187 -56.87 10.52 -10.62
C ALA A 187 -56.48 11.80 -11.39
N SER A 188 -55.34 11.79 -12.06
CA SER A 188 -55.02 12.84 -13.03
C SER A 188 -56.16 13.01 -14.03
N ILE A 189 -56.51 14.26 -14.26
CA ILE A 189 -57.47 14.67 -15.27
C ILE A 189 -56.86 15.78 -16.12
N THR A 190 -57.33 15.89 -17.35
CA THR A 190 -57.18 17.12 -18.13
C THR A 190 -58.27 18.07 -17.67
N LEU A 191 -57.89 19.22 -17.10
CA LEU A 191 -58.85 20.22 -16.64
C LEU A 191 -59.67 20.72 -17.84
N VAL A 192 -60.93 21.10 -17.59
CA VAL A 192 -61.79 21.61 -18.66
C VAL A 192 -61.29 22.98 -19.14
N GLN A 193 -60.69 23.76 -18.23
CA GLN A 193 -60.03 25.03 -18.48
C GLN A 193 -58.55 24.93 -18.88
N GLU A 194 -58.05 23.74 -19.25
CA GLU A 194 -56.61 23.55 -19.53
C GLU A 194 -56.20 24.08 -20.91
N THR A 195 -55.17 24.92 -20.95
CA THR A 195 -54.62 25.53 -22.18
C THR A 195 -53.21 25.02 -22.54
N SER A 196 -52.50 24.42 -21.58
CA SER A 196 -51.08 24.05 -21.67
C SER A 196 -50.82 22.54 -21.60
N ASN A 197 -51.88 21.72 -21.69
CA ASN A 197 -51.83 20.25 -21.64
C ASN A 197 -51.22 19.67 -20.34
N GLN A 198 -51.26 20.42 -19.25
CA GLN A 198 -50.85 19.93 -17.94
C GLN A 198 -51.89 18.96 -17.33
N LYS A 199 -51.41 18.02 -16.51
CA LYS A 199 -52.27 17.16 -15.68
C LYS A 199 -52.68 17.90 -14.41
N GLY A 200 -53.97 17.86 -14.09
CA GLY A 200 -54.52 18.36 -12.83
C GLY A 200 -55.20 17.27 -12.02
N PHE A 201 -55.60 17.60 -10.81
CA PHE A 201 -56.46 16.75 -9.97
C PHE A 201 -57.40 17.63 -9.14
N LEU A 202 -58.51 17.03 -8.73
CA LEU A 202 -59.52 17.69 -7.89
C LEU A 202 -59.53 17.01 -6.53
N ILE A 203 -59.74 17.78 -5.46
CA ILE A 203 -60.03 17.24 -4.13
C ILE A 203 -61.45 17.62 -3.76
N PHE A 204 -62.29 16.63 -3.47
CA PHE A 204 -63.64 16.85 -2.99
C PHE A 204 -63.69 16.78 -1.48
N MET A 205 -64.34 17.76 -0.86
CA MET A 205 -64.63 17.78 0.57
C MET A 205 -66.14 17.83 0.79
N PRO A 206 -66.76 16.78 1.35
CA PRO A 206 -68.21 16.72 1.49
C PRO A 206 -68.70 17.62 2.63
N ILE A 207 -69.78 18.34 2.36
CA ILE A 207 -70.47 19.23 3.29
C ILE A 207 -71.86 18.69 3.57
N TYR A 208 -72.19 18.52 4.83
CA TYR A 208 -73.48 17.99 5.26
C TYR A 208 -74.22 19.01 6.12
N ARG A 209 -75.53 18.87 6.17
CA ARG A 209 -76.36 19.54 7.16
C ARG A 209 -76.24 18.79 8.50
N GLY A 210 -75.63 19.43 9.49
CA GLY A 210 -75.31 18.82 10.77
C GLY A 210 -74.22 17.74 10.65
N GLU A 211 -74.13 16.85 11.63
CA GLU A 211 -73.08 15.81 11.70
C GLU A 211 -73.67 14.40 11.50
N PRO A 212 -73.83 13.93 10.24
CA PRO A 212 -74.41 12.63 9.97
C PRO A 212 -73.47 11.47 10.32
N ASN A 213 -73.87 10.66 11.30
CA ASN A 213 -73.11 9.52 11.81
C ASN A 213 -73.38 8.17 11.12
N THR A 214 -74.29 8.11 10.14
CA THR A 214 -74.58 6.88 9.38
C THR A 214 -74.53 7.13 7.88
N LEU A 215 -74.27 6.08 7.10
CA LEU A 215 -74.24 6.14 5.63
C LEU A 215 -75.54 6.73 5.05
N ILE A 216 -76.70 6.29 5.56
CA ILE A 216 -78.01 6.76 5.10
C ILE A 216 -78.15 8.26 5.37
N LYS A 217 -77.84 8.71 6.59
CA LYS A 217 -77.88 10.14 6.95
C LYS A 217 -76.90 10.96 6.13
N ARG A 218 -75.70 10.46 5.84
CA ARG A 218 -74.71 11.14 4.97
C ARG A 218 -75.28 11.36 3.56
N ARG A 219 -75.96 10.36 3.01
CA ARG A 219 -76.62 10.46 1.70
C ARG A 219 -77.78 11.44 1.70
N GLU A 220 -78.59 11.47 2.76
CA GLU A 220 -79.74 12.36 2.89
C GLU A 220 -79.37 13.81 3.18
N LYS A 221 -78.37 14.03 4.04
CA LYS A 221 -77.98 15.35 4.56
C LYS A 221 -76.87 16.04 3.77
N LEU A 222 -76.37 15.43 2.68
CA LEU A 222 -75.36 16.06 1.82
C LEU A 222 -75.93 17.37 1.22
N LEU A 223 -75.24 18.48 1.47
CA LEU A 223 -75.51 19.78 0.87
C LEU A 223 -74.76 19.95 -0.45
N GLY A 224 -73.54 19.44 -0.52
CA GLY A 224 -72.65 19.59 -1.66
C GLY A 224 -71.21 19.28 -1.31
N PHE A 225 -70.29 19.80 -2.12
CA PHE A 225 -68.86 19.65 -1.93
C PHE A 225 -68.17 21.00 -2.07
N VAL A 226 -67.20 21.24 -1.19
CA VAL A 226 -66.14 22.21 -1.44
C VAL A 226 -65.05 21.49 -2.22
N LEU A 227 -64.47 22.16 -3.22
CA LEU A 227 -63.49 21.57 -4.10
C LEU A 227 -62.29 22.49 -4.30
N GLY A 228 -61.11 21.88 -4.34
CA GLY A 228 -59.89 22.54 -4.83
C GLY A 228 -59.46 21.95 -6.17
N VAL A 229 -59.11 22.82 -7.11
CA VAL A 229 -58.54 22.49 -8.43
C VAL A 229 -57.03 22.72 -8.36
N TYR A 230 -56.26 21.71 -8.70
CA TYR A 230 -54.80 21.75 -8.60
C TYR A 230 -54.17 21.32 -9.92
N ARG A 231 -53.16 22.08 -10.37
CA ARG A 231 -52.26 21.65 -11.44
C ARG A 231 -51.05 20.97 -10.85
N ILE A 232 -50.78 19.74 -11.30
CA ILE A 232 -49.68 18.94 -10.75
C ILE A 232 -48.35 19.61 -11.10
N GLY A 233 -48.16 20.05 -12.35
CA GLY A 233 -46.93 20.72 -12.77
C GLY A 233 -46.58 21.92 -11.89
N ASP A 234 -47.50 22.90 -11.82
CA ASP A 234 -47.29 24.14 -11.07
C ASP A 234 -47.02 23.89 -9.57
N MET A 235 -47.76 22.98 -8.93
CA MET A 235 -47.57 22.62 -7.53
C MET A 235 -46.18 22.00 -7.31
N PHE A 236 -45.77 21.08 -8.18
CA PHE A 236 -44.48 20.40 -8.07
C PHE A 236 -43.31 21.35 -8.32
N GLU A 237 -43.36 22.11 -9.41
CA GLU A 237 -42.28 23.04 -9.78
C GLU A 237 -42.09 24.10 -8.71
N THR A 238 -43.18 24.70 -8.23
CA THR A 238 -43.11 25.71 -7.17
C THR A 238 -42.52 25.14 -5.90
N THR A 239 -43.02 23.98 -5.44
CA THR A 239 -42.56 23.37 -4.18
C THR A 239 -41.10 22.94 -4.25
N ILE A 240 -40.70 22.31 -5.36
CA ILE A 240 -39.35 21.78 -5.54
C ILE A 240 -38.34 22.91 -5.76
N LYS A 241 -38.70 23.99 -6.45
CA LYS A 241 -37.79 25.12 -6.73
C LYS A 241 -37.25 25.78 -5.46
N TYR A 242 -38.03 25.79 -4.38
CA TYR A 242 -37.62 26.36 -3.09
C TYR A 242 -36.84 25.39 -2.20
N THR A 243 -36.60 24.16 -2.65
CA THR A 243 -35.73 23.20 -1.95
C THR A 243 -34.27 23.37 -2.40
N GLY A 244 -33.32 23.34 -1.46
CA GLY A 244 -31.92 23.71 -1.73
C GLY A 244 -31.13 22.74 -2.62
N ALA A 245 -31.56 21.48 -2.74
CA ALA A 245 -30.83 20.48 -3.51
C ALA A 245 -31.15 20.57 -5.02
N GLN A 246 -30.16 20.96 -5.82
CA GLN A 246 -30.22 20.91 -7.29
C GLN A 246 -29.64 19.58 -7.82
N GLY A 247 -29.78 19.31 -9.12
CA GLY A 247 -29.14 18.14 -9.74
C GLY A 247 -29.87 16.81 -9.54
N ILE A 248 -31.17 16.84 -9.21
CA ILE A 248 -32.00 15.64 -9.00
C ILE A 248 -33.10 15.62 -10.06
N ASN A 249 -33.14 14.54 -10.84
CA ASN A 249 -34.24 14.23 -11.72
C ASN A 249 -35.37 13.60 -10.91
N LEU A 250 -36.58 14.12 -11.08
CA LEU A 250 -37.77 13.79 -10.32
C LEU A 250 -38.91 13.43 -11.27
N THR A 251 -39.55 12.29 -10.99
CA THR A 251 -40.76 11.83 -11.65
C THR A 251 -41.79 11.49 -10.59
N LEU A 252 -42.99 12.05 -10.70
CA LEU A 252 -44.11 11.70 -9.84
C LEU A 252 -44.97 10.64 -10.51
N VAL A 253 -45.29 9.59 -9.75
CA VAL A 253 -46.10 8.47 -10.22
C VAL A 253 -47.27 8.21 -9.27
N ASP A 254 -48.48 8.04 -9.81
CA ASP A 254 -49.63 7.54 -9.07
C ASP A 254 -49.63 6.00 -9.10
N ASN A 255 -49.45 5.38 -7.92
CA ASN A 255 -49.45 3.94 -7.73
C ASN A 255 -50.75 3.45 -7.04
N THR A 256 -51.83 4.24 -7.08
CA THR A 256 -53.12 3.88 -6.46
C THR A 256 -53.87 2.81 -7.25
N GLY A 257 -53.71 2.80 -8.58
CA GLY A 257 -54.41 1.90 -9.50
C GLY A 257 -53.66 0.59 -9.79
N VAL A 258 -54.18 -0.17 -10.76
CA VAL A 258 -53.55 -1.42 -11.24
C VAL A 258 -52.27 -1.13 -12.04
N SER A 259 -52.24 0.00 -12.75
CA SER A 259 -51.08 0.48 -13.50
C SER A 259 -50.58 1.79 -12.91
N ALA A 260 -49.27 1.88 -12.73
CA ALA A 260 -48.58 3.11 -12.36
C ALA A 260 -48.77 4.17 -13.45
N GLU A 261 -49.28 5.36 -13.09
CA GLU A 261 -49.45 6.48 -14.02
C GLU A 261 -48.44 7.58 -13.72
N GLN A 262 -47.64 7.97 -14.72
CA GLN A 262 -46.77 9.13 -14.58
C GLN A 262 -47.59 10.43 -14.57
N LEU A 263 -47.45 11.19 -13.49
CA LEU A 263 -48.18 12.44 -13.26
C LEU A 263 -47.35 13.67 -13.66
N TYR A 264 -46.05 13.64 -13.39
CA TYR A 264 -45.12 14.73 -13.67
C TYR A 264 -43.72 14.16 -13.91
N SER A 265 -42.92 14.83 -14.75
CA SER A 265 -41.49 14.57 -14.91
C SER A 265 -40.76 15.89 -15.10
N SER A 266 -39.69 16.08 -14.35
CA SER A 266 -38.80 17.26 -14.44
C SER A 266 -37.82 17.19 -15.62
N TYR A 267 -37.76 16.05 -16.31
CA TYR A 267 -36.89 15.83 -17.46
C TYR A 267 -37.63 15.11 -18.58
N THR A 268 -37.19 15.33 -19.81
CA THR A 268 -37.75 14.68 -21.00
C THR A 268 -37.24 13.24 -21.08
N SER A 269 -38.15 12.27 -21.26
CA SER A 269 -37.84 10.84 -21.16
C SER A 269 -36.94 10.27 -22.28
N GLU A 270 -36.40 11.10 -23.17
CA GLU A 270 -35.56 10.67 -24.30
C GLU A 270 -34.11 10.37 -23.89
N GLN A 271 -33.68 10.73 -22.68
CA GLN A 271 -32.36 10.40 -22.19
C GLN A 271 -32.36 9.01 -21.54
N SER A 272 -31.68 8.06 -22.17
CA SER A 272 -31.36 6.77 -21.55
C SER A 272 -30.54 7.00 -20.28
N LEU A 273 -31.05 6.54 -19.13
CA LEU A 273 -30.32 6.62 -17.86
C LEU A 273 -29.04 5.79 -17.94
N ASN A 274 -27.91 6.37 -17.53
CA ASN A 274 -26.65 5.64 -17.43
C ASN A 274 -26.69 4.64 -16.26
N THR A 275 -25.92 3.54 -16.34
CA THR A 275 -25.83 2.51 -15.29
C THR A 275 -25.55 3.09 -13.90
N THR A 276 -24.69 4.11 -13.83
CA THR A 276 -24.39 4.81 -12.58
C THR A 276 -25.61 5.56 -12.03
N GLN A 277 -26.44 6.17 -12.87
CA GLN A 277 -27.66 6.85 -12.39
C GLN A 277 -28.72 5.84 -11.93
N ILE A 278 -28.81 4.70 -12.61
CA ILE A 278 -29.72 3.60 -12.25
C ILE A 278 -29.40 3.09 -10.84
N GLN A 279 -28.12 2.92 -10.51
CA GLN A 279 -27.69 2.44 -9.18
C GLN A 279 -28.15 3.36 -8.04
N PHE A 280 -28.27 4.66 -8.29
CA PHE A 280 -28.70 5.65 -7.31
C PHE A 280 -30.21 5.95 -7.38
N THR A 281 -30.99 5.17 -8.15
CA THR A 281 -32.44 5.37 -8.23
C THR A 281 -33.05 5.20 -6.85
N TYR A 282 -33.80 6.21 -6.40
CA TYR A 282 -34.51 6.15 -5.13
C TYR A 282 -36.00 6.42 -5.34
N ASN A 283 -36.81 5.44 -4.94
CA ASN A 283 -38.27 5.51 -5.00
C ASN A 283 -38.80 5.83 -3.61
N LYS A 284 -39.25 7.07 -3.40
CA LYS A 284 -39.81 7.53 -2.15
C LYS A 284 -41.34 7.53 -2.22
N PRO A 285 -42.05 6.56 -1.61
CA PRO A 285 -43.50 6.65 -1.49
C PRO A 285 -43.86 7.83 -0.59
N LEU A 286 -44.82 8.63 -1.04
CA LEU A 286 -45.38 9.71 -0.24
C LEU A 286 -46.49 9.17 0.67
N SER A 287 -46.78 9.95 1.70
CA SER A 287 -47.90 9.75 2.61
C SER A 287 -49.22 9.74 1.84
N ARG A 288 -50.13 8.86 2.25
CA ARG A 288 -51.45 8.75 1.60
C ARG A 288 -52.20 10.07 1.69
N PHE A 289 -52.67 10.55 0.55
CA PHE A 289 -53.37 11.82 0.44
C PHE A 289 -54.64 11.67 -0.39
N GLY A 290 -55.80 12.06 0.13
CA GLY A 290 -57.06 12.01 -0.62
C GLY A 290 -57.41 10.62 -1.18
N GLY A 291 -56.96 9.54 -0.53
CA GLY A 291 -57.12 8.17 -1.02
C GLY A 291 -56.16 7.78 -2.16
N ARG A 292 -55.12 8.58 -2.42
CA ARG A 292 -54.06 8.34 -3.41
C ARG A 292 -52.76 7.92 -2.74
N GLN A 293 -52.00 7.09 -3.44
CA GLN A 293 -50.64 6.67 -3.09
C GLN A 293 -49.68 7.10 -4.19
N TRP A 294 -49.02 8.23 -3.98
CA TRP A 294 -48.01 8.73 -4.90
C TRP A 294 -46.62 8.24 -4.53
N THR A 295 -45.74 8.16 -5.52
CA THR A 295 -44.34 7.81 -5.34
C THR A 295 -43.49 8.74 -6.16
N LEU A 296 -42.47 9.29 -5.51
CA LEU A 296 -41.45 10.09 -6.15
C LEU A 296 -40.33 9.16 -6.60
N VAL A 297 -40.19 8.98 -7.91
CA VAL A 297 -39.13 8.22 -8.56
C VAL A 297 -38.02 9.19 -8.91
N THR A 298 -36.83 8.99 -8.34
CA THR A 298 -35.75 9.97 -8.42
C THR A 298 -34.46 9.35 -8.91
N THR A 299 -33.71 10.11 -9.71
CA THR A 299 -32.36 9.75 -10.16
C THR A 299 -31.44 10.96 -10.08
N PRO A 300 -30.15 10.80 -9.75
CA PRO A 300 -29.22 11.93 -9.78
C PRO A 300 -28.87 12.31 -11.22
N MET A 301 -28.71 13.61 -11.47
CA MET A 301 -28.03 14.09 -12.68
C MET A 301 -26.53 13.75 -12.61
N LEU A 302 -25.84 13.66 -13.76
CA LEU A 302 -24.41 13.35 -13.80
C LEU A 302 -23.56 14.35 -12.98
N GLY A 303 -23.93 15.63 -12.99
CA GLY A 303 -23.27 16.68 -12.21
C GLY A 303 -23.36 16.46 -10.70
N TYR A 304 -24.47 15.92 -10.19
CA TYR A 304 -24.69 15.70 -8.76
C TYR A 304 -23.63 14.79 -8.14
N ILE A 305 -23.31 13.69 -8.83
CA ILE A 305 -22.28 12.74 -8.37
C ILE A 305 -20.89 13.34 -8.56
N ALA A 306 -20.65 14.02 -9.69
CA ALA A 306 -19.35 14.57 -10.02
C ALA A 306 -18.90 15.69 -9.06
N GLU A 307 -19.83 16.56 -8.63
CA GLU A 307 -19.54 17.66 -7.70
C GLU A 307 -19.26 17.15 -6.27
N ARG A 308 -19.86 16.02 -5.88
CA ARG A 308 -19.72 15.46 -4.53
C ARG A 308 -18.61 14.43 -4.39
N ARG A 309 -18.13 13.86 -5.50
CA ARG A 309 -17.05 12.88 -5.49
C ARG A 309 -15.70 13.59 -5.39
N SER A 310 -14.92 13.21 -4.38
CA SER A 310 -13.61 13.83 -4.18
C SER A 310 -12.53 13.15 -5.03
N LEU A 311 -11.37 13.81 -5.14
CA LEU A 311 -10.18 13.20 -5.76
C LEU A 311 -9.44 12.23 -4.80
N LEU A 312 -9.85 12.13 -3.54
CA LEU A 312 -9.15 11.39 -2.49
C LEU A 312 -8.96 9.89 -2.80
N PRO A 313 -9.95 9.15 -3.35
CA PRO A 313 -9.74 7.74 -3.71
C PRO A 313 -8.59 7.56 -4.71
N PHE A 314 -8.50 8.45 -5.71
CA PHE A 314 -7.46 8.41 -6.73
C PHE A 314 -6.10 8.86 -6.18
N ILE A 315 -6.07 9.93 -5.38
CA ILE A 315 -4.84 10.43 -4.75
C ILE A 315 -4.26 9.39 -3.79
N SER A 316 -5.09 8.76 -2.96
CA SER A 316 -4.66 7.71 -2.02
C SER A 316 -4.06 6.50 -2.73
N CYS A 317 -4.66 6.08 -3.84
CA CYS A 317 -4.18 4.97 -4.66
C CYS A 317 -2.84 5.33 -5.33
N ALA A 318 -2.77 6.49 -5.99
CA ALA A 318 -1.57 6.97 -6.67
C ALA A 318 -0.40 7.16 -5.68
N PHE A 319 -0.67 7.74 -4.51
CA PHE A 319 0.33 7.92 -3.45
C PHE A 319 0.83 6.58 -2.93
N GLY A 320 -0.06 5.61 -2.66
CA GLY A 320 0.33 4.28 -2.20
C GLY A 320 1.18 3.51 -3.21
N ILE A 321 0.82 3.58 -4.51
CA ILE A 321 1.61 2.99 -5.61
C ILE A 321 2.98 3.65 -5.70
N LEU A 322 3.03 4.99 -5.69
CA LEU A 322 4.29 5.75 -5.74
C LEU A 322 5.21 5.39 -4.55
N PHE A 323 4.65 5.35 -3.35
CA PHE A 323 5.38 4.97 -2.14
C PHE A 323 5.94 3.55 -2.25
N THR A 324 5.12 2.59 -2.72
CA THR A 324 5.54 1.19 -2.93
C THR A 324 6.69 1.10 -3.94
N LEU A 325 6.61 1.83 -5.05
CA LEU A 325 7.67 1.87 -6.07
C LEU A 325 8.97 2.48 -5.54
N LEU A 326 8.88 3.57 -4.76
CA LEU A 326 10.05 4.20 -4.15
C LEU A 326 10.73 3.27 -3.13
N CYS A 327 9.96 2.61 -2.27
CA CYS A 327 10.50 1.61 -1.33
C CYS A 327 11.12 0.41 -2.06
N GLY A 328 10.47 -0.07 -3.12
CA GLY A 328 11.02 -1.13 -3.98
C GLY A 328 12.33 -0.74 -4.66
N ALA A 329 12.39 0.46 -5.23
CA ALA A 329 13.61 1.00 -5.83
C ALA A 329 14.75 1.17 -4.81
N TYR A 330 14.43 1.67 -3.62
CA TYR A 330 15.40 1.83 -2.53
C TYR A 330 15.94 0.48 -2.05
N THR A 331 15.07 -0.50 -1.78
CA THR A 331 15.49 -1.85 -1.36
C THR A 331 16.32 -2.54 -2.43
N PHE A 332 15.94 -2.41 -3.70
CA PHE A 332 16.74 -2.91 -4.82
C PHE A 332 18.12 -2.25 -4.90
N ALA A 333 18.19 -0.92 -4.73
CA ALA A 333 19.46 -0.18 -4.72
C ALA A 333 20.38 -0.62 -3.57
N VAL A 334 19.83 -0.82 -2.37
CA VAL A 334 20.59 -1.33 -1.21
C VAL A 334 21.08 -2.75 -1.46
N ILE A 335 20.25 -3.66 -1.98
CA ILE A 335 20.66 -5.04 -2.29
C ILE A 335 21.76 -5.05 -3.35
N ARG A 336 21.63 -4.24 -4.41
CA ARG A 336 22.66 -4.06 -5.45
C ARG A 336 23.98 -3.56 -4.87
N ARG A 337 23.92 -2.55 -4.01
CA ARG A 337 25.12 -1.98 -3.35
C ARG A 337 25.81 -3.00 -2.47
N SER A 338 25.07 -3.72 -1.63
CA SER A 338 25.62 -4.77 -0.77
C SER A 338 26.28 -5.89 -1.58
N PHE A 339 25.72 -6.24 -2.73
CA PHE A 339 26.32 -7.23 -3.62
C PHE A 339 27.64 -6.74 -4.21
N LEU A 340 27.71 -5.49 -4.71
CA LEU A 340 28.94 -4.92 -5.27
C LEU A 340 30.06 -4.83 -4.23
N ILE A 341 29.74 -4.34 -3.02
CA ILE A 341 30.70 -4.26 -1.91
C ILE A 341 31.24 -5.64 -1.57
N LYS A 342 30.38 -6.67 -1.53
CA LYS A 342 30.82 -8.02 -1.22
C LYS A 342 31.83 -8.56 -2.23
N VAL A 343 31.59 -8.34 -3.53
CA VAL A 343 32.51 -8.74 -4.60
C VAL A 343 33.86 -8.02 -4.47
N GLU A 344 33.84 -6.71 -4.21
CA GLU A 344 35.07 -5.92 -4.06
C GLU A 344 35.87 -6.33 -2.81
N VAL A 345 35.20 -6.60 -1.69
CA VAL A 345 35.86 -7.11 -0.48
C VAL A 345 36.48 -8.48 -0.71
N GLU A 346 35.80 -9.40 -1.40
CA GLU A 346 36.35 -10.72 -1.76
C GLU A 346 37.63 -10.57 -2.62
N GLN A 347 37.60 -9.69 -3.63
CA GLN A 347 38.76 -9.43 -4.48
C GLN A 347 39.94 -8.82 -3.69
N ARG A 348 39.69 -7.80 -2.87
CA ARG A 348 40.73 -7.17 -2.03
C ARG A 348 41.32 -8.13 -1.01
N THR A 349 40.50 -9.01 -0.46
CA THR A 349 40.96 -10.04 0.48
C THR A 349 41.88 -11.03 -0.22
N GLN A 350 41.58 -11.39 -1.48
CA GLN A 350 42.44 -12.25 -2.29
C GLN A 350 43.77 -11.57 -2.62
N GLU A 351 43.74 -10.34 -3.15
CA GLU A 351 44.96 -9.55 -3.45
C GLU A 351 45.86 -9.40 -2.21
N LEU A 352 45.26 -9.12 -1.05
CA LEU A 352 46.00 -8.99 0.21
C LEU A 352 46.66 -10.31 0.64
N ASN A 353 45.95 -11.43 0.49
CA ASN A 353 46.51 -12.75 0.82
C ASN A 353 47.65 -13.14 -0.12
N GLU A 354 47.53 -12.85 -1.42
CA GLU A 354 48.59 -13.10 -2.40
C GLU A 354 49.84 -12.26 -2.10
N ALA A 355 49.69 -10.95 -1.86
CA ALA A 355 50.80 -10.07 -1.51
C ALA A 355 51.45 -10.44 -0.17
N LYS A 356 50.67 -10.93 0.79
CA LYS A 356 51.19 -11.42 2.07
C LYS A 356 52.09 -12.64 1.88
N LEU A 357 51.67 -13.61 1.07
CA LEU A 357 52.46 -14.82 0.79
C LEU A 357 53.78 -14.47 0.09
N GLU A 358 53.75 -13.55 -0.87
CA GLU A 358 54.95 -13.08 -1.59
C GLU A 358 55.96 -12.39 -0.64
N LEU A 359 55.47 -11.56 0.29
CA LEU A 359 56.31 -10.91 1.29
C LEU A 359 56.94 -11.92 2.27
N GLU A 360 56.19 -12.96 2.66
CA GLU A 360 56.68 -14.03 3.53
C GLU A 360 57.78 -14.88 2.86
N GLU A 361 57.73 -15.09 1.54
CA GLU A 361 58.80 -15.77 0.81
C GLU A 361 60.08 -14.92 0.74
N LEU A 362 59.97 -13.64 0.38
CA LEU A 362 61.12 -12.73 0.30
C LEU A 362 61.84 -12.57 1.64
N SER A 363 61.11 -12.61 2.76
CA SER A 363 61.70 -12.46 4.09
C SER A 363 62.53 -13.67 4.58
N HIS A 364 62.45 -14.85 3.95
CA HIS A 364 63.05 -16.09 4.47
C HIS A 364 64.31 -16.56 3.73
N THR A 365 64.68 -15.89 2.65
CA THR A 365 65.82 -16.26 1.80
C THR A 365 66.96 -15.27 1.97
N ASP A 366 68.21 -15.73 1.94
CA ASP A 366 69.40 -14.87 1.92
C ASP A 366 69.63 -14.31 0.52
N GLU A 367 69.71 -12.98 0.37
CA GLU A 367 69.78 -12.30 -0.92
C GLU A 367 71.02 -12.71 -1.74
N LEU A 368 72.14 -12.99 -1.08
CA LEU A 368 73.39 -13.32 -1.77
C LEU A 368 73.45 -14.79 -2.20
N THR A 369 73.13 -15.69 -1.27
CA THR A 369 73.37 -17.14 -1.40
C THR A 369 72.14 -17.94 -1.85
N GLN A 370 70.96 -17.33 -1.81
CA GLN A 370 69.67 -17.92 -2.23
C GLN A 370 69.25 -19.19 -1.44
N ILE A 371 69.91 -19.46 -0.32
CA ILE A 371 69.48 -20.45 0.69
C ILE A 371 68.69 -19.74 1.80
N ALA A 372 68.21 -20.48 2.80
CA ALA A 372 67.51 -19.88 3.93
C ALA A 372 68.40 -18.85 4.66
N ASN A 373 67.81 -17.76 5.13
CA ASN A 373 68.53 -16.79 5.96
C ASN A 373 68.47 -17.17 7.45
N ARG A 374 69.22 -16.44 8.29
CA ARG A 374 69.22 -16.62 9.75
C ARG A 374 67.81 -16.61 10.37
N ARG A 375 66.91 -15.72 9.92
CA ARG A 375 65.54 -15.65 10.43
C ARG A 375 64.79 -16.97 10.17
N LYS A 376 64.90 -17.51 8.96
CA LYS A 376 64.30 -18.80 8.61
C LYS A 376 64.91 -19.96 9.40
N PHE A 377 66.22 -19.91 9.67
CA PHE A 377 66.87 -20.86 10.57
C PHE A 377 66.32 -20.77 11.99
N ASP A 378 66.30 -19.59 12.61
CA ASP A 378 65.85 -19.41 14.00
C ASP A 378 64.41 -19.94 14.17
N GLU A 379 63.52 -19.63 13.23
CA GLU A 379 62.15 -20.14 13.23
C GLU A 379 62.06 -21.66 13.09
N GLN A 380 62.86 -22.25 12.20
CA GLN A 380 62.83 -23.68 11.95
C GLN A 380 63.52 -24.47 13.05
N PHE A 381 64.57 -23.91 13.64
CA PHE A 381 65.28 -24.47 14.79
C PHE A 381 64.34 -24.62 15.98
N GLU A 382 63.61 -23.57 16.35
CA GLU A 382 62.61 -23.65 17.44
C GLU A 382 61.52 -24.69 17.14
N LYS A 383 61.00 -24.72 15.90
CA LYS A 383 59.98 -25.69 15.48
C LYS A 383 60.47 -27.13 15.58
N GLU A 384 61.65 -27.42 15.05
CA GLU A 384 62.22 -28.76 15.03
C GLU A 384 62.75 -29.17 16.41
N TRP A 385 63.22 -28.23 17.23
CA TRP A 385 63.56 -28.48 18.65
C TRP A 385 62.33 -28.99 19.42
N HIS A 386 61.22 -28.25 19.36
CA HIS A 386 59.98 -28.68 20.00
C HIS A 386 59.43 -29.99 19.42
N ARG A 387 59.60 -30.23 18.12
CA ARG A 387 59.22 -31.51 17.50
C ARG A 387 60.09 -32.63 18.06
N ALA A 388 61.41 -32.47 18.13
CA ALA A 388 62.34 -33.46 18.64
C ALA A 388 62.06 -33.83 20.10
N VAL A 389 61.76 -32.83 20.96
CA VAL A 389 61.33 -33.06 22.35
C VAL A 389 60.04 -33.87 22.43
N ARG A 390 59.02 -33.54 21.60
CA ARG A 390 57.74 -34.26 21.61
C ARG A 390 57.82 -35.68 21.05
N SER A 391 58.62 -35.87 20.00
CA SER A 391 58.74 -37.13 19.28
C SER A 391 59.87 -38.02 19.81
N ASN A 392 60.65 -37.54 20.78
CA ASN A 392 61.83 -38.20 21.31
C ASN A 392 62.81 -38.63 20.20
N THR A 393 63.01 -37.76 19.21
CA THR A 393 63.91 -37.97 18.08
C THR A 393 65.17 -37.13 18.23
N SER A 394 66.25 -37.53 17.57
CA SER A 394 67.49 -36.77 17.56
C SER A 394 67.36 -35.48 16.75
N LEU A 395 68.19 -34.50 17.09
CA LEU A 395 68.40 -33.28 16.32
C LEU A 395 69.89 -33.01 16.26
N SER A 396 70.42 -32.79 15.06
CA SER A 396 71.81 -32.37 14.87
C SER A 396 71.87 -30.94 14.35
N LEU A 397 72.88 -30.23 14.81
CA LEU A 397 73.22 -28.88 14.37
C LEU A 397 74.69 -28.84 13.97
N ILE A 398 74.95 -28.31 12.78
CA ILE A 398 76.30 -28.13 12.26
C ILE A 398 76.51 -26.64 12.06
N MET A 399 77.43 -26.05 12.82
CA MET A 399 77.89 -24.68 12.61
C MET A 399 79.12 -24.72 11.70
N ILE A 400 79.13 -23.89 10.67
CA ILE A 400 80.12 -23.93 9.59
C ILE A 400 80.67 -22.52 9.39
N ASP A 401 81.98 -22.39 9.21
CA ASP A 401 82.61 -21.14 8.84
C ASP A 401 83.73 -21.39 7.83
N ILE A 402 83.86 -20.47 6.88
CA ILE A 402 84.89 -20.53 5.84
C ILE A 402 86.24 -20.07 6.41
N ASP A 403 87.23 -20.96 6.36
CA ASP A 403 88.54 -20.72 6.95
C ASP A 403 89.27 -19.54 6.27
N ASN A 404 89.80 -18.62 7.07
CA ASN A 404 90.55 -17.46 6.60
C ASN A 404 89.79 -16.60 5.56
N PHE A 405 88.45 -16.55 5.61
CA PHE A 405 87.65 -15.86 4.59
C PHE A 405 87.92 -14.35 4.51
N LYS A 406 88.23 -13.70 5.63
CA LYS A 406 88.71 -12.31 5.62
C LYS A 406 89.96 -12.13 4.76
N GLN A 407 90.94 -13.02 4.87
CA GLN A 407 92.17 -12.97 4.07
C GLN A 407 91.88 -13.24 2.58
N PHE A 408 90.92 -14.13 2.31
CA PHE A 408 90.44 -14.38 0.95
C PHE A 408 89.86 -13.09 0.34
N ASN A 409 88.99 -12.40 1.08
CA ASN A 409 88.41 -11.12 0.65
C ASN A 409 89.46 -10.02 0.49
N ASP A 410 90.42 -9.93 1.42
CA ASP A 410 91.49 -8.93 1.37
C ASP A 410 92.39 -9.12 0.14
N HIS A 411 92.54 -10.36 -0.36
CA HIS A 411 93.37 -10.69 -1.52
C HIS A 411 92.62 -10.66 -2.86
N TYR A 412 91.46 -11.33 -2.96
CA TYR A 412 90.70 -11.47 -4.22
C TYR A 412 89.58 -10.43 -4.37
N GLY A 413 89.32 -9.63 -3.34
CA GLY A 413 88.25 -8.64 -3.30
C GLY A 413 86.88 -9.24 -2.94
N HIS A 414 85.99 -8.39 -2.43
CA HIS A 414 84.66 -8.80 -1.96
C HIS A 414 83.78 -9.46 -3.05
N LEU A 415 83.92 -9.08 -4.32
CA LEU A 415 83.15 -9.71 -5.41
C LEU A 415 83.51 -11.19 -5.60
N ALA A 416 84.80 -11.54 -5.46
CA ALA A 416 85.25 -12.93 -5.49
C ALA A 416 84.80 -13.67 -4.22
N GLY A 417 84.79 -12.99 -3.07
CA GLY A 417 84.21 -13.49 -1.84
C GLY A 417 82.74 -13.85 -1.94
N ASP A 418 81.94 -12.94 -2.50
CA ASP A 418 80.52 -13.15 -2.76
C ASP A 418 80.27 -14.38 -3.64
N GLN A 419 81.10 -14.56 -4.68
CA GLN A 419 81.03 -15.74 -5.53
C GLN A 419 81.42 -17.02 -4.76
N CYS A 420 82.46 -16.96 -3.94
CA CYS A 420 82.84 -18.06 -3.06
C CYS A 420 81.70 -18.44 -2.09
N LEU A 421 81.02 -17.47 -1.48
CA LEU A 421 79.87 -17.72 -0.61
C LEU A 421 78.72 -18.40 -1.35
N ARG A 422 78.43 -18.01 -2.60
CA ARG A 422 77.43 -18.69 -3.43
C ARG A 422 77.81 -20.13 -3.74
N ASP A 423 79.07 -20.36 -4.11
CA ASP A 423 79.55 -21.70 -4.48
C ASP A 423 79.59 -22.64 -3.27
N VAL A 424 79.96 -22.11 -2.08
CA VAL A 424 79.88 -22.83 -0.81
C VAL A 424 78.42 -23.12 -0.45
N ALA A 425 77.54 -22.13 -0.47
CA ALA A 425 76.11 -22.31 -0.15
C ALA A 425 75.44 -23.36 -1.05
N LYS A 426 75.67 -23.28 -2.37
CA LYS A 426 75.16 -24.23 -3.35
C LYS A 426 75.68 -25.64 -3.08
N SER A 427 76.96 -25.76 -2.74
CA SER A 427 77.60 -27.04 -2.44
C SER A 427 77.04 -27.67 -1.16
N LEU A 428 76.90 -26.88 -0.09
CA LEU A 428 76.27 -27.32 1.16
C LEU A 428 74.81 -27.74 0.93
N GLN A 429 74.03 -26.94 0.20
CA GLN A 429 72.64 -27.26 -0.12
C GLN A 429 72.52 -28.54 -0.96
N SER A 430 73.43 -28.76 -1.92
CA SER A 430 73.46 -29.98 -2.74
C SER A 430 73.91 -31.23 -2.00
N ALA A 431 74.63 -31.07 -0.88
CA ALA A 431 75.05 -32.18 -0.03
C ALA A 431 73.88 -32.75 0.79
N MET A 432 72.79 -31.98 0.96
CA MET A 432 71.58 -32.38 1.67
C MET A 432 70.66 -33.21 0.78
N SER A 433 70.17 -34.32 1.30
CA SER A 433 69.36 -35.29 0.54
C SER A 433 67.87 -35.24 0.89
N ARG A 434 67.48 -34.57 1.99
CA ARG A 434 66.10 -34.55 2.48
C ARG A 434 65.55 -33.13 2.49
N ASN A 435 64.27 -32.98 2.16
CA ASN A 435 63.56 -31.70 2.24
C ASN A 435 63.40 -31.16 3.68
N THR A 436 63.68 -31.99 4.68
CA THR A 436 63.68 -31.60 6.11
C THR A 436 65.01 -31.01 6.57
N ASP A 437 66.08 -31.21 5.79
CA ASP A 437 67.40 -30.70 6.11
C ASP A 437 67.44 -29.23 5.67
N LEU A 438 67.75 -28.33 6.60
CA LEU A 438 67.81 -26.90 6.32
C LEU A 438 69.27 -26.46 6.26
N VAL A 439 69.67 -25.85 5.15
CA VAL A 439 70.93 -25.10 5.05
C VAL A 439 70.56 -23.62 5.07
N ALA A 440 71.18 -22.88 5.99
CA ALA A 440 70.96 -21.45 6.10
C ALA A 440 72.29 -20.70 6.22
N ARG A 441 72.31 -19.47 5.70
CA ARG A 441 73.40 -18.53 5.99
C ARG A 441 73.10 -17.87 7.33
N TYR A 442 73.96 -18.12 8.31
CA TYR A 442 73.81 -17.66 9.68
C TYR A 442 74.40 -16.26 9.89
N GLY A 443 75.49 -15.96 9.20
CA GLY A 443 76.26 -14.71 9.33
C GLY A 443 77.08 -14.41 8.08
N GLY A 444 78.10 -13.56 8.20
CA GLY A 444 78.95 -13.10 7.08
C GLY A 444 79.47 -14.25 6.23
N GLU A 445 80.38 -15.06 6.78
CA GLU A 445 80.89 -16.30 6.18
C GLU A 445 80.41 -17.58 6.89
N GLU A 446 79.42 -17.43 7.76
CA GLU A 446 78.91 -18.49 8.62
C GLU A 446 77.66 -19.13 8.02
N PHE A 447 77.67 -20.46 7.97
CA PHE A 447 76.55 -21.27 7.56
C PHE A 447 76.11 -22.19 8.69
N VAL A 448 74.86 -22.58 8.68
CA VAL A 448 74.30 -23.53 9.64
C VAL A 448 73.49 -24.59 8.90
N ILE A 449 73.65 -25.83 9.33
CA ILE A 449 72.83 -26.94 8.85
C ILE A 449 72.05 -27.51 10.04
N LEU A 450 70.73 -27.52 9.90
CA LEU A 450 69.82 -28.15 10.85
C LEU A 450 69.32 -29.47 10.28
N LEU A 451 69.53 -30.56 11.02
CA LEU A 451 69.23 -31.92 10.60
C LEU A 451 68.26 -32.59 11.58
N PRO A 452 66.94 -32.54 11.30
CA PRO A 452 65.95 -33.25 12.10
C PRO A 452 66.15 -34.76 12.03
N ASN A 453 65.94 -35.47 13.15
CA ASN A 453 66.01 -36.93 13.27
C ASN A 453 67.34 -37.52 12.75
N THR A 454 68.44 -36.87 13.12
CA THR A 454 69.82 -37.27 12.78
C THR A 454 70.64 -37.26 14.07
N ASN A 455 71.43 -38.31 14.32
CA ASN A 455 72.29 -38.49 15.50
C ASN A 455 73.78 -38.60 15.14
N GLU A 456 74.10 -39.12 13.96
CA GLU A 456 75.47 -39.31 13.44
C GLU A 456 75.74 -38.33 12.29
N SER A 457 75.76 -37.03 12.60
CA SER A 457 75.96 -35.97 11.62
C SER A 457 77.44 -35.69 11.29
N GLU A 458 78.38 -36.36 11.97
CA GLU A 458 79.82 -36.16 11.79
C GLU A 458 80.26 -36.55 10.38
N LEU A 459 79.76 -37.68 9.87
CA LEU A 459 80.05 -38.14 8.52
C LEU A 459 79.52 -37.17 7.46
N LEU A 460 78.36 -36.55 7.70
CA LEU A 460 77.79 -35.56 6.81
C LEU A 460 78.57 -34.24 6.88
N ALA A 461 79.01 -33.84 8.07
CA ALA A 461 79.88 -32.68 8.25
C ALA A 461 81.23 -32.86 7.54
N ASP A 462 81.87 -34.02 7.69
CA ASP A 462 83.14 -34.30 7.01
C ASP A 462 82.95 -34.41 5.49
N LYS A 463 81.81 -34.98 5.04
CA LYS A 463 81.42 -34.94 3.62
C LYS A 463 81.29 -33.50 3.12
N CYS A 464 80.67 -32.59 3.88
CA CYS A 464 80.59 -31.18 3.52
C CYS A 464 81.99 -30.56 3.41
N ARG A 465 82.86 -30.80 4.40
CA ARG A 465 84.26 -30.34 4.41
C ARG A 465 85.00 -30.78 3.13
N MET A 466 84.93 -32.07 2.80
CA MET A 466 85.56 -32.64 1.61
C MET A 466 84.96 -32.10 0.30
N ILE A 467 83.65 -31.86 0.24
CA ILE A 467 83.00 -31.30 -0.96
C ILE A 467 83.49 -29.88 -1.21
N ILE A 468 83.57 -29.05 -0.17
CA ILE A 468 84.06 -27.68 -0.29
C ILE A 468 85.54 -27.67 -0.71
N GLU A 469 86.38 -28.48 -0.08
CA GLU A 469 87.80 -28.61 -0.47
C GLU A 469 87.96 -29.06 -1.93
N LYS A 470 87.09 -29.95 -2.42
CA LYS A 470 87.05 -30.42 -3.82
C LYS A 470 86.52 -29.41 -4.83
N LEU A 471 85.97 -28.28 -4.41
CA LEU A 471 85.67 -27.18 -5.33
C LEU A 471 86.94 -26.57 -5.93
N HIS A 472 88.11 -26.81 -5.31
CA HIS A 472 89.40 -26.30 -5.74
C HIS A 472 89.39 -24.78 -6.00
N ILE A 473 88.66 -24.03 -5.17
CA ILE A 473 88.66 -22.56 -5.21
C ILE A 473 90.00 -22.09 -4.64
N PRO A 474 90.88 -21.43 -5.41
CA PRO A 474 92.21 -21.04 -4.94
C PRO A 474 92.17 -20.11 -3.73
N HIS A 475 92.96 -20.39 -2.69
CA HIS A 475 93.10 -19.55 -1.49
C HIS A 475 94.59 -19.36 -1.17
N GLU A 476 95.32 -18.70 -2.08
CA GLU A 476 96.76 -18.46 -1.97
C GLU A 476 97.24 -17.86 -0.64
N PRO A 477 96.55 -16.87 -0.02
CA PRO A 477 97.01 -16.30 1.24
C PRO A 477 96.73 -17.20 2.46
N SER A 478 96.01 -18.32 2.30
CA SER A 478 95.64 -19.18 3.43
C SER A 478 96.84 -19.95 3.98
N SER A 479 96.97 -19.91 5.30
CA SER A 479 97.94 -20.74 6.03
C SER A 479 97.47 -22.19 6.26
N VAL A 480 96.30 -22.58 5.71
CA VAL A 480 95.63 -23.87 6.01
C VAL A 480 95.70 -24.83 4.82
N SER A 481 95.42 -24.35 3.61
CA SER A 481 95.37 -25.12 2.36
C SER A 481 95.51 -24.18 1.16
N GLU A 482 95.92 -24.68 0.00
CA GLU A 482 95.95 -23.92 -1.27
C GLU A 482 94.53 -23.62 -1.80
N TYR A 483 93.51 -24.23 -1.20
CA TYR A 483 92.11 -24.06 -1.57
C TYR A 483 91.25 -23.59 -0.39
N VAL A 484 90.05 -23.07 -0.70
CA VAL A 484 89.03 -22.73 0.32
C VAL A 484 88.62 -23.98 1.09
N THR A 485 88.70 -23.89 2.42
CA THR A 485 88.27 -24.94 3.35
C THR A 485 87.24 -24.40 4.33
N ILE A 486 86.50 -25.30 4.98
CA ILE A 486 85.55 -24.95 6.03
C ILE A 486 85.91 -25.69 7.32
N SER A 487 85.70 -25.02 8.45
CA SER A 487 85.69 -25.63 9.78
C SER A 487 84.26 -25.87 10.22
N LEU A 488 84.02 -26.98 10.92
CA LEU A 488 82.66 -27.37 11.33
C LEU A 488 82.62 -27.77 12.81
N GLY A 489 81.67 -27.21 13.54
CA GLY A 489 81.28 -27.63 14.88
C GLY A 489 79.98 -28.43 14.83
N VAL A 490 80.02 -29.69 15.25
CA VAL A 490 78.88 -30.61 15.13
C VAL A 490 78.41 -31.04 16.50
N ILE A 491 77.11 -30.85 16.75
CA ILE A 491 76.46 -31.39 17.94
C ILE A 491 75.19 -32.15 17.57
N SER A 492 75.02 -33.31 18.18
CA SER A 492 73.83 -34.15 18.07
C SER A 492 73.30 -34.43 19.47
N ALA A 493 72.00 -34.26 19.69
CA ALA A 493 71.37 -34.66 20.94
C ALA A 493 69.93 -35.13 20.72
N ASN A 494 69.43 -35.90 21.68
CA ASN A 494 67.99 -36.13 21.85
C ASN A 494 67.49 -35.10 22.87
N PRO A 495 66.94 -33.95 22.44
CA PRO A 495 66.52 -32.91 23.37
C PRO A 495 65.37 -33.40 24.24
N THR A 496 65.39 -33.03 25.52
CA THR A 496 64.35 -33.32 26.50
C THR A 496 63.68 -32.02 26.97
N GLN A 497 62.61 -32.10 27.76
CA GLN A 497 61.97 -30.90 28.32
C GLN A 497 62.90 -30.03 29.17
N ASN A 498 63.97 -30.61 29.75
CA ASN A 498 64.95 -29.91 30.56
C ASN A 498 66.19 -29.46 29.76
N SER A 499 66.24 -29.76 28.46
CA SER A 499 67.32 -29.34 27.58
C SER A 499 67.11 -27.89 27.13
N ASP A 500 68.17 -27.09 27.12
CA ASP A 500 68.13 -25.70 26.68
C ASP A 500 68.58 -25.57 25.21
N PRO A 501 67.70 -25.13 24.27
CA PRO A 501 68.05 -24.92 22.87
C PRO A 501 69.19 -23.91 22.66
N LEU A 502 69.27 -22.86 23.50
CA LEU A 502 70.35 -21.88 23.41
C LEU A 502 71.69 -22.50 23.80
N ALA A 503 71.71 -23.30 24.86
CA ALA A 503 72.91 -24.05 25.25
C ALA A 503 73.35 -25.04 24.16
N PHE A 504 72.40 -25.67 23.45
CA PHE A 504 72.70 -26.57 22.34
C PHE A 504 73.35 -25.85 21.15
N SER A 505 72.79 -24.72 20.73
CA SER A 505 73.38 -23.88 19.68
C SER A 505 74.76 -23.34 20.09
N ALA A 506 74.89 -22.84 21.33
CA ALA A 506 76.16 -22.33 21.86
C ALA A 506 77.26 -23.41 21.95
N LYS A 507 76.89 -24.68 22.15
CA LYS A 507 77.87 -25.78 22.10
C LYS A 507 78.36 -26.04 20.67
N ALA A 508 77.48 -26.00 19.66
CA ALA A 508 77.88 -26.14 18.26
C ALA A 508 78.89 -25.05 17.87
N ASP A 509 78.63 -23.81 18.29
CA ASP A 509 79.53 -22.67 18.08
C ASP A 509 80.90 -22.86 18.76
N LYS A 510 80.91 -23.32 20.02
CA LYS A 510 82.17 -23.66 20.72
C LYS A 510 82.98 -24.74 20.01
N LEU A 511 82.31 -25.75 19.45
CA LEU A 511 82.98 -26.81 18.68
C LEU A 511 83.54 -26.27 17.36
N LEU A 512 82.86 -25.34 16.72
CA LEU A 512 83.37 -24.65 15.52
C LEU A 512 84.61 -23.81 15.88
N TYR A 513 84.56 -23.09 16.99
CA TYR A 513 85.72 -22.36 17.50
C TYR A 513 86.91 -23.29 17.79
N LEU A 514 86.65 -24.45 18.40
CA LEU A 514 87.67 -25.48 18.64
C LEU A 514 88.26 -26.02 17.33
N ALA A 515 87.44 -26.22 16.29
CA ALA A 515 87.93 -26.63 14.97
C ALA A 515 88.90 -25.60 14.37
N LYS A 516 88.59 -24.30 14.54
CA LYS A 516 89.46 -23.21 14.10
C LYS A 516 90.79 -23.18 14.88
N ASP A 517 90.75 -23.37 16.20
CA ASP A 517 91.95 -23.32 17.05
C ASP A 517 92.87 -24.54 16.86
N LEU A 518 92.31 -25.72 16.57
CA LEU A 518 93.08 -26.94 16.35
C LEU A 518 93.74 -27.01 14.97
N GLY A 519 93.68 -25.94 14.17
CA GLY A 519 94.36 -25.83 12.88
C GLY A 519 93.45 -25.81 11.67
N LYS A 520 92.13 -25.58 11.84
CA LYS A 520 91.14 -25.39 10.76
C LYS A 520 90.95 -26.65 9.88
N ASN A 521 90.16 -26.52 8.80
CA ASN A 521 89.80 -27.58 7.85
C ASN A 521 89.48 -28.91 8.54
N ARG A 522 88.56 -28.89 9.51
CA ARG A 522 88.19 -30.07 10.28
C ARG A 522 86.79 -30.00 10.86
N VAL A 523 86.32 -31.17 11.27
CA VAL A 523 85.11 -31.34 12.06
C VAL A 523 85.53 -31.53 13.51
N CYS A 524 84.94 -30.75 14.42
CA CYS A 524 85.04 -30.96 15.86
C CYS A 524 83.68 -31.37 16.43
N ILE A 525 83.71 -32.37 17.30
CA ILE A 525 82.55 -32.98 17.95
C ILE A 525 82.78 -33.01 19.47
N GLU A 526 81.72 -33.19 20.24
CA GLU A 526 81.83 -33.40 21.69
C GLU A 526 82.46 -34.79 21.96
N GLU A 527 83.64 -34.85 22.59
CA GLU A 527 84.24 -36.12 23.01
C GLU A 527 83.38 -36.77 24.12
N PRO A 528 83.05 -38.07 24.04
CA PRO A 528 82.34 -38.75 25.11
C PRO A 528 83.22 -38.85 26.35
N LEU A 529 82.73 -38.34 27.49
CA LEU A 529 83.36 -38.53 28.81
C LEU A 529 83.43 -40.03 29.14
N ILE A 530 84.59 -40.66 28.94
CA ILE A 530 84.88 -42.00 29.45
C ILE A 530 85.26 -41.84 30.93
N LEU A 531 84.33 -42.10 31.84
CA LEU A 531 84.62 -42.27 33.27
C LEU A 531 85.52 -43.50 33.45
N GLN A 532 86.83 -43.31 33.62
CA GLN A 532 87.72 -44.36 34.09
C GLN A 532 87.47 -44.64 35.58
N LYS A 533 87.43 -45.93 35.89
CA LYS A 533 87.06 -46.52 37.18
C LYS A 533 88.16 -46.29 38.22
N GLY A 534 87.82 -45.57 39.30
CA GLY A 534 88.55 -45.61 40.57
C GLY A 534 89.58 -44.52 40.77
N ASP A 535 89.15 -43.41 41.39
CA ASP A 535 89.94 -42.72 42.42
C ASP A 535 88.98 -41.97 43.35
N VAL A 536 89.17 -42.17 44.66
CA VAL A 536 88.43 -41.53 45.75
C VAL A 536 88.96 -40.11 45.89
N ILE A 537 88.08 -39.09 45.82
CA ILE A 537 88.44 -37.73 46.22
C ILE A 537 87.59 -37.32 47.43
N ASP A 538 88.32 -37.18 48.53
CA ASP A 538 87.94 -36.70 49.86
C ASP A 538 87.52 -35.23 49.82
N PHE A 539 86.42 -34.91 50.50
CA PHE A 539 85.90 -33.54 50.64
C PHE A 539 86.70 -32.79 51.71
N LYS A 540 87.60 -31.88 51.31
CA LYS A 540 87.96 -30.72 52.17
C LYS A 540 88.16 -29.43 51.37
N ALA A 541 87.29 -28.47 51.67
CA ALA A 541 87.32 -27.09 51.24
C ALA A 541 88.51 -26.29 51.82
N PRO A 542 88.96 -25.22 51.17
CA PRO A 542 89.67 -24.14 51.83
C PRO A 542 88.73 -22.99 52.23
N LYS A 543 88.94 -22.51 53.45
CA LYS A 543 88.36 -21.33 54.08
C LYS A 543 88.69 -20.04 53.31
N LYS A 544 87.70 -19.19 53.07
CA LYS A 544 87.37 -18.06 53.95
C LYS A 544 86.00 -17.49 53.63
#